data_AF-L8M5F6-F1
#
_entry.id   AF-L8M5F6-F1
#
_cell.length_a   1.000
_cell.length_b   1.000
_cell.length_c   1.000
_cell.angle_alpha   90.00
_cell.angle_beta   90.00
_cell.angle_gamma   90.00
#
_symmetry.space_group_name_H-M   'P 1'
#
loop_
_entity.id
_entity.type
_entity.pdbx_description
1 polymer ?
#
loop_
_entity_poly.entity_id
_entity_poly.type
_entity_poly.pdbx_seq_one_letter_code
_entity_poly.pdbx_strand_id
1 'polypeptide(L)'
;MTSSSPTKYSPITQNSLLNIPVSPTQDHRSWKVFGAASFLVSVPVFFQAPLVRLFPWISLVSTLVWVILGIWLYNRSQTRLWGDLILGFSWSWLAGSIYWGWLRWEPLVHLPVEAIGVPFAAWCLFRGWGKIGNYFYLGSLLGTAITDVYFYLTGLIPYWRKVMEVEPSQAASIFKLALVQIQTPWGISWAVVLVNLLLGVSLWALQKSQLHWWAFAGAVLSTLVVDSLFWIAAYFA
;
A
#
# COMPACT_ATOMS: atom_id res chain seq x y z
N MET A 1 1.60 10.56 -81.54
CA MET A 1 0.97 10.21 -80.25
C MET A 1 2.05 10.14 -79.19
N THR A 2 2.27 11.23 -78.44
CA THR A 2 3.05 11.17 -77.19
C THR A 2 2.61 12.34 -76.32
N SER A 3 1.71 12.01 -75.40
CA SER A 3 1.09 12.89 -74.42
C SER A 3 1.99 13.08 -73.20
N SER A 4 2.12 14.35 -72.81
CA SER A 4 2.14 14.91 -71.45
C SER A 4 2.80 14.14 -70.29
N SER A 5 3.67 14.86 -69.57
CA SER A 5 3.97 14.61 -68.15
C SER A 5 3.67 15.88 -67.35
N PRO A 6 2.77 15.85 -66.35
CA PRO A 6 2.75 16.84 -65.30
C PRO A 6 3.46 16.31 -64.05
N THR A 7 4.34 17.15 -63.52
CA THR A 7 5.02 17.07 -62.22
C THR A 7 4.06 16.74 -61.07
N LYS A 8 4.32 15.65 -60.35
CA LYS A 8 3.67 15.35 -59.05
C LYS A 8 4.54 15.91 -57.92
N TYR A 9 4.01 16.90 -57.22
CA TYR A 9 4.47 17.31 -55.90
C TYR A 9 4.31 16.15 -54.91
N SER A 10 5.37 15.82 -54.18
CA SER A 10 5.33 14.92 -53.02
C SER A 10 5.00 15.72 -51.76
N PRO A 11 3.94 15.37 -51.01
CA PRO A 11 3.78 15.92 -49.66
C PRO A 11 4.71 15.16 -48.70
N ILE A 12 5.52 15.94 -47.99
CA ILE A 12 6.37 15.50 -46.87
C ILE A 12 5.45 14.94 -45.77
N THR A 13 5.67 13.69 -45.40
CA THR A 13 4.99 12.99 -44.31
C THR A 13 5.21 13.72 -42.98
N GLN A 14 4.18 14.38 -42.46
CA GLN A 14 4.21 14.99 -41.14
C GLN A 14 3.99 13.95 -40.03
N ASN A 15 4.93 13.96 -39.07
CA ASN A 15 4.75 13.63 -37.65
C ASN A 15 4.61 12.16 -37.24
N SER A 16 5.75 11.45 -37.25
CA SER A 16 5.99 10.23 -36.46
C SER A 16 6.82 10.54 -35.20
N LEU A 17 6.32 11.38 -34.28
CA LEU A 17 7.03 11.72 -33.03
C LEU A 17 6.29 11.35 -31.75
N LEU A 18 5.10 10.75 -31.83
CA LEU A 18 4.34 10.26 -30.66
C LEU A 18 3.74 8.87 -30.91
N ASN A 19 4.57 7.92 -31.31
CA ASN A 19 4.23 6.50 -31.13
C ASN A 19 5.03 6.00 -29.94
N ILE A 20 4.51 6.19 -28.72
CA ILE A 20 4.83 5.31 -27.61
C ILE A 20 3.88 4.13 -27.78
N PRO A 21 4.33 2.95 -28.25
CA PRO A 21 3.47 1.79 -28.26
C PRO A 21 3.39 1.28 -26.83
N VAL A 22 2.44 1.83 -26.06
CA VAL A 22 2.01 1.18 -24.83
C VAL A 22 1.24 -0.05 -25.28
N SER A 23 1.85 -1.24 -25.11
CA SER A 23 1.18 -2.47 -25.54
C SER A 23 -0.06 -2.70 -24.66
N PRO A 24 -1.26 -2.92 -25.23
CA PRO A 24 -2.50 -3.08 -24.46
C PRO A 24 -2.44 -4.20 -23.40
N THR A 25 -1.56 -5.18 -23.59
CA THR A 25 -1.36 -6.32 -22.69
C THR A 25 -0.53 -5.96 -21.44
N GLN A 26 0.37 -4.98 -21.54
CA GLN A 26 1.16 -4.49 -20.41
C GLN A 26 0.31 -3.66 -19.44
N ASP A 27 -0.64 -2.87 -19.96
CA ASP A 27 -1.55 -2.07 -19.13
C ASP A 27 -2.46 -2.95 -18.28
N HIS A 28 -3.07 -3.98 -18.88
CA HIS A 28 -3.97 -4.86 -18.15
C HIS A 28 -3.27 -5.64 -17.02
N ARG A 29 -2.02 -6.07 -17.25
CA ARG A 29 -1.24 -6.76 -16.21
C ARG A 29 -0.84 -5.82 -15.06
N SER A 30 -0.52 -4.57 -15.37
CA SER A 30 -0.13 -3.56 -14.39
C SER A 30 -1.31 -3.19 -13.48
N TRP A 31 -2.51 -2.99 -14.06
CA TRP A 31 -3.73 -2.79 -13.29
C TRP A 31 -4.13 -3.98 -12.41
N LYS A 32 -3.87 -5.22 -12.86
CA LYS A 32 -4.06 -6.42 -12.02
C LYS A 32 -3.13 -6.43 -10.81
N VAL A 33 -1.85 -6.08 -10.99
CA VAL A 33 -0.88 -5.99 -9.90
C VAL A 33 -1.29 -4.90 -8.91
N PHE A 34 -1.66 -3.73 -9.42
CA PHE A 34 -2.18 -2.63 -8.62
C PHE A 34 -3.40 -3.05 -7.81
N GLY A 35 -4.42 -3.63 -8.46
CA GLY A 35 -5.64 -4.07 -7.78
C GLY A 35 -5.38 -5.11 -6.72
N ALA A 36 -4.48 -6.07 -6.97
CA ALA A 36 -4.11 -7.07 -5.98
C ALA A 36 -3.30 -6.50 -4.81
N ALA A 37 -2.38 -5.56 -5.07
CA ALA A 37 -1.68 -4.85 -4.02
C ALA A 37 -2.68 -4.06 -3.14
N SER A 38 -3.56 -3.28 -3.77
CA SER A 38 -4.60 -2.53 -3.05
C SER A 38 -5.50 -3.45 -2.22
N PHE A 39 -5.89 -4.60 -2.77
CA PHE A 39 -6.65 -5.61 -2.04
C PHE A 39 -5.89 -6.12 -0.82
N LEU A 40 -4.61 -6.48 -0.98
CA LEU A 40 -3.79 -7.06 0.09
C LEU A 40 -3.52 -6.09 1.25
N VAL A 41 -3.55 -4.78 1.02
CA VAL A 41 -3.49 -3.80 2.12
C VAL A 41 -4.88 -3.58 2.74
N SER A 42 -5.93 -3.48 1.93
CA SER A 42 -7.23 -3.00 2.41
C SER A 42 -8.17 -4.05 2.98
N VAL A 43 -8.21 -5.26 2.41
CA VAL A 43 -9.19 -6.28 2.80
C VAL A 43 -8.71 -7.14 3.97
N PRO A 44 -7.46 -7.64 3.99
CA PRO A 44 -6.97 -8.49 5.07
C PRO A 44 -7.05 -7.86 6.46
N VAL A 45 -6.99 -6.54 6.59
CA VAL A 45 -7.11 -5.84 7.89
C VAL A 45 -8.42 -6.20 8.61
N PHE A 46 -9.53 -6.37 7.88
CA PHE A 46 -10.83 -6.73 8.45
C PHE A 46 -10.88 -8.16 8.99
N PHE A 47 -9.93 -9.01 8.56
CA PHE A 47 -9.77 -10.37 9.08
C PHE A 47 -8.69 -10.43 10.16
N GLN A 48 -7.55 -9.77 9.93
CA GLN A 48 -6.41 -9.82 10.83
C GLN A 48 -6.70 -9.09 12.14
N ALA A 49 -7.37 -7.94 12.11
CA ALA A 49 -7.71 -7.16 13.31
C ALA A 49 -8.58 -7.94 14.33
N PRO A 50 -9.69 -8.60 13.95
CA PRO A 50 -10.41 -9.45 14.89
C PRO A 50 -9.62 -10.72 15.25
N LEU A 51 -8.95 -11.35 14.29
CA LEU A 51 -8.18 -12.58 14.53
C LEU A 51 -7.07 -12.36 15.56
N VAL A 52 -6.29 -11.30 15.45
CA VAL A 52 -5.18 -11.02 16.36
C VAL A 52 -5.68 -10.61 17.75
N ARG A 53 -6.86 -10.00 17.84
CA ARG A 53 -7.49 -9.66 19.13
C ARG A 53 -7.97 -10.89 19.90
N LEU A 54 -8.53 -11.87 19.21
CA LEU A 54 -9.09 -13.07 19.83
C LEU A 54 -8.07 -14.21 19.94
N PHE A 55 -7.22 -14.36 18.93
CA PHE A 55 -6.27 -15.47 18.79
C PHE A 55 -4.92 -14.96 18.23
N PRO A 56 -4.14 -14.18 19.02
CA PRO A 56 -2.90 -13.55 18.55
C PRO A 56 -1.88 -14.58 18.03
N TRP A 57 -1.78 -15.74 18.68
CA TRP A 57 -0.92 -16.83 18.22
C TRP A 57 -1.36 -17.43 16.88
N ILE A 58 -2.66 -17.55 16.62
CA ILE A 58 -3.17 -18.05 15.33
C ILE A 58 -2.85 -17.04 14.23
N SER A 59 -3.03 -15.74 14.49
CA SER A 59 -2.63 -14.67 13.57
C SER A 59 -1.12 -14.74 13.26
N LEU A 60 -0.29 -14.93 14.29
CA LEU A 60 1.15 -15.03 14.10
C LEU A 60 1.54 -16.26 13.28
N VAL A 61 1.00 -17.45 13.61
CA VAL A 61 1.28 -18.70 12.89
C VAL A 61 0.77 -18.67 11.46
N SER A 62 -0.33 -17.96 11.16
CA SER A 62 -0.82 -17.84 9.78
C SER A 62 0.14 -17.07 8.87
N THR A 63 1.12 -16.34 9.41
CA THR A 63 2.29 -15.86 8.63
C THR A 63 2.96 -17.01 7.88
N LEU A 64 3.14 -18.17 8.52
CA LEU A 64 3.76 -19.34 7.88
C LEU A 64 2.91 -19.84 6.70
N VAL A 65 1.58 -19.78 6.82
CA VAL A 65 0.66 -20.14 5.74
C VAL A 65 0.88 -19.21 4.55
N TRP A 66 0.97 -17.90 4.78
CA TRP A 66 1.27 -16.93 3.72
C TRP A 66 2.64 -17.16 3.08
N VAL A 67 3.68 -17.42 3.87
CA VAL A 67 5.03 -17.72 3.35
C VAL A 67 5.02 -18.99 2.51
N ILE A 68 4.44 -20.09 3.01
CA ILE A 68 4.37 -21.38 2.29
C ILE A 68 3.60 -21.21 0.98
N LEU A 69 2.44 -20.55 1.02
CA LEU A 69 1.64 -20.25 -0.16
C LEU A 69 2.42 -19.38 -1.16
N GLY A 70 3.10 -18.35 -0.66
CA GLY A 70 3.93 -17.45 -1.44
C GLY A 70 5.05 -18.20 -2.17
N ILE A 71 5.81 -19.04 -1.46
CA ILE A 71 6.88 -19.86 -2.05
C ILE A 71 6.30 -20.83 -3.09
N TRP A 72 5.20 -21.52 -2.76
CA TRP A 72 4.57 -22.48 -3.66
C TRP A 72 4.11 -21.84 -4.97
N LEU A 73 3.49 -20.65 -4.90
CA LEU A 73 3.11 -19.87 -6.07
C LEU A 73 4.32 -19.30 -6.82
N TYR A 74 5.36 -18.88 -6.10
CA TYR A 74 6.57 -18.27 -6.66
C TYR A 74 7.34 -19.25 -7.56
N ASN A 75 7.36 -20.53 -7.17
CA ASN A 75 8.09 -21.59 -7.87
C ASN A 75 7.45 -22.04 -9.20
N ARG A 76 6.25 -21.55 -9.52
CA ARG A 76 5.54 -21.88 -10.78
C ARG A 76 5.53 -20.67 -11.70
N SER A 77 6.00 -20.83 -12.94
CA SER A 77 6.12 -19.73 -13.92
C SER A 77 4.81 -18.95 -14.13
N GLN A 78 3.67 -19.64 -14.14
CA GLN A 78 2.34 -19.05 -14.35
C GLN A 78 1.86 -18.19 -13.17
N THR A 79 2.24 -18.54 -11.94
CA THR A 79 1.77 -17.88 -10.71
C THR A 79 2.85 -17.08 -9.99
N ARG A 80 4.06 -17.01 -10.56
CA ARG A 80 5.24 -16.42 -9.91
C ARG A 80 5.01 -15.00 -9.40
N LEU A 81 4.28 -14.19 -10.17
CA LEU A 81 3.91 -12.82 -9.81
C LEU A 81 3.09 -12.77 -8.52
N TRP A 82 2.12 -13.68 -8.37
CA TRP A 82 1.27 -13.76 -7.19
C TRP A 82 2.04 -14.27 -5.98
N GLY A 83 2.92 -15.25 -6.18
CA GLY A 83 3.82 -15.70 -5.14
C GLY A 83 4.72 -14.59 -4.62
N ASP A 84 5.26 -13.76 -5.52
CA ASP A 84 6.09 -12.60 -5.17
C ASP A 84 5.30 -11.61 -4.29
N LEU A 85 4.08 -11.22 -4.71
CA LEU A 85 3.20 -10.35 -3.92
C LEU A 85 2.85 -10.93 -2.55
N ILE A 86 2.48 -12.21 -2.48
CA ILE A 86 2.11 -12.87 -1.22
C ILE A 86 3.30 -12.95 -0.26
N LEU A 87 4.52 -13.15 -0.76
CA LEU A 87 5.74 -13.10 0.07
C LEU A 87 5.98 -11.70 0.63
N GLY A 88 5.79 -10.65 -0.18
CA GLY A 88 5.80 -9.26 0.30
C GLY A 88 4.76 -9.01 1.39
N PHE A 89 3.54 -9.44 1.15
CA PHE A 89 2.43 -9.35 2.10
C PHE A 89 2.67 -10.10 3.41
N SER A 90 3.37 -11.24 3.37
CA SER A 90 3.66 -11.99 4.58
C SER A 90 4.48 -11.20 5.61
N TRP A 91 5.33 -10.25 5.17
CA TRP A 91 6.05 -9.35 6.07
C TRP A 91 5.13 -8.36 6.77
N SER A 92 4.21 -7.73 6.03
CA SER A 92 3.18 -6.85 6.62
C SER A 92 2.25 -7.62 7.56
N TRP A 93 1.87 -8.85 7.19
CA TRP A 93 1.07 -9.70 8.06
C TRP A 93 1.82 -10.04 9.35
N LEU A 94 3.09 -10.47 9.25
CA LEU A 94 3.92 -10.78 10.42
C LEU A 94 4.01 -9.59 11.38
N ALA A 95 4.33 -8.41 10.86
CA ALA A 95 4.44 -7.19 11.64
C ALA A 95 3.10 -6.83 12.30
N GLY A 96 2.01 -6.84 11.51
CA GLY A 96 0.67 -6.60 12.02
C GLY A 96 0.28 -7.58 13.14
N SER A 97 0.59 -8.87 12.99
CA SER A 97 0.32 -9.87 14.02
C SER A 97 1.11 -9.61 15.30
N ILE A 98 2.40 -9.25 15.20
CA ILE A 98 3.25 -8.93 16.36
C ILE A 98 2.76 -7.66 17.05
N TYR A 99 2.59 -6.57 16.30
CA TYR A 99 2.21 -5.29 16.86
C TYR A 99 0.81 -5.36 17.50
N TRP A 100 -0.20 -5.77 16.73
CA TRP A 100 -1.59 -5.78 17.21
C TRP A 100 -1.88 -6.86 18.25
N GLY A 101 -1.08 -7.93 18.31
CA GLY A 101 -1.23 -9.00 19.28
C GLY A 101 -0.67 -8.66 20.66
N TRP A 102 0.46 -7.95 20.71
CA TRP A 102 1.19 -7.76 21.97
C TRP A 102 1.64 -6.32 22.26
N LEU A 103 1.92 -5.52 21.23
CA LEU A 103 2.59 -4.22 21.39
C LEU A 103 1.67 -3.01 21.13
N ARG A 104 0.40 -3.23 20.79
CA ARG A 104 -0.59 -2.21 20.42
C ARG A 104 -0.80 -1.07 21.43
N TRP A 105 -0.36 -1.27 22.67
CA TRP A 105 -0.48 -0.31 23.76
C TRP A 105 0.41 0.92 23.56
N GLU A 106 1.51 0.79 22.82
CA GLU A 106 2.45 1.88 22.58
C GLU A 106 2.56 2.19 21.08
N PRO A 107 1.90 3.25 20.59
CA PRO A 107 1.94 3.64 19.18
C PRO A 107 3.33 3.89 18.62
N LEU A 108 4.26 4.35 19.47
CA LEU A 108 5.61 4.69 19.02
C LEU A 108 6.44 3.47 18.59
N VAL A 109 6.07 2.26 19.00
CA VAL A 109 6.74 1.03 18.55
C VAL A 109 6.12 0.43 17.29
N HIS A 110 5.01 1.00 16.78
CA HIS A 110 4.33 0.53 15.58
C HIS A 110 5.25 0.49 14.37
N LEU A 111 5.80 1.63 13.97
CA LEU A 111 6.70 1.73 12.82
C LEU A 111 7.96 0.84 12.94
N PRO A 112 8.68 0.78 14.08
CA PRO A 112 9.78 -0.17 14.27
C PRO A 112 9.38 -1.64 14.03
N VAL A 113 8.18 -2.05 14.48
CA VAL A 113 7.69 -3.42 14.28
C VAL A 113 7.31 -3.67 12.83
N GLU A 114 6.67 -2.71 12.17
CA GLU A 114 6.39 -2.77 10.73
C GLU A 114 7.66 -2.82 9.87
N ALA A 115 8.77 -2.27 10.38
CA ALA A 115 10.07 -2.26 9.70
C ALA A 115 10.90 -3.54 9.84
N ILE A 116 10.44 -4.58 10.57
CA ILE A 116 11.24 -5.82 10.78
C ILE A 116 11.61 -6.53 9.49
N GLY A 117 10.80 -6.40 8.44
CA GLY A 117 11.04 -6.98 7.11
C GLY A 117 12.03 -6.18 6.25
N VAL A 118 12.37 -4.94 6.62
CA VAL A 118 13.21 -4.04 5.80
C VAL A 118 14.60 -4.62 5.52
N PRO A 119 15.34 -5.18 6.49
CA PRO A 119 16.66 -5.76 6.20
C PRO A 119 16.58 -6.87 5.15
N PHE A 120 15.54 -7.71 5.21
CA PHE A 120 15.31 -8.77 4.23
C PHE A 120 14.92 -8.20 2.87
N ALA A 121 13.98 -7.25 2.83
CA ALA A 121 13.56 -6.60 1.60
C ALA A 121 14.74 -5.91 0.89
N ALA A 122 15.58 -5.18 1.64
CA ALA A 122 16.79 -4.54 1.11
C ALA A 122 17.76 -5.57 0.51
N TRP A 123 18.02 -6.68 1.21
CA TRP A 123 18.87 -7.76 0.71
C TRP A 123 18.30 -8.40 -0.56
N CYS A 124 17.00 -8.69 -0.60
CA CYS A 124 16.33 -9.24 -1.77
C CYS A 124 16.41 -8.31 -2.98
N LEU A 125 16.14 -7.01 -2.78
CA LEU A 125 16.21 -6.00 -3.83
C LEU A 125 17.64 -5.83 -4.37
N PHE A 126 18.65 -5.85 -3.49
CA PHE A 126 20.06 -5.85 -3.88
C PHE A 126 20.41 -7.05 -4.77
N ARG A 127 19.82 -8.23 -4.49
CA ARG A 127 19.98 -9.44 -5.30
C ARG A 127 19.06 -9.49 -6.52
N GLY A 128 18.22 -8.47 -6.73
CA GLY A 128 17.24 -8.40 -7.80
C GLY A 128 16.09 -9.41 -7.68
N TRP A 129 15.88 -9.99 -6.49
CA TRP A 129 14.89 -11.03 -6.22
C TRP A 129 13.62 -10.46 -5.59
N GLY A 130 12.47 -11.05 -5.93
CA GLY A 130 11.18 -10.72 -5.32
C GLY A 130 10.79 -9.24 -5.44
N LYS A 131 11.07 -8.60 -6.58
CA LYS A 131 10.91 -7.13 -6.70
C LYS A 131 9.47 -6.69 -6.48
N ILE A 132 8.48 -7.47 -6.90
CA ILE A 132 7.08 -7.05 -6.82
C ILE A 132 6.61 -7.05 -5.36
N GLY A 133 6.88 -8.13 -4.62
CA GLY A 133 6.54 -8.25 -3.21
C GLY A 133 7.29 -7.27 -2.32
N ASN A 134 8.59 -7.08 -2.56
CA ASN A 134 9.38 -6.15 -1.76
C ASN A 134 8.96 -4.69 -1.98
N TYR A 135 8.62 -4.29 -3.22
CA TYR A 135 8.07 -2.95 -3.46
C TYR A 135 6.65 -2.79 -2.91
N PHE A 136 5.82 -3.84 -2.95
CA PHE A 136 4.55 -3.84 -2.23
C PHE A 136 4.75 -3.58 -0.74
N TYR A 137 5.63 -4.34 -0.08
CA TYR A 137 5.91 -4.22 1.35
C TYR A 137 6.43 -2.82 1.70
N LEU A 138 7.40 -2.30 0.93
CA LEU A 138 7.92 -0.95 1.13
C LEU A 138 6.88 0.15 0.90
N GLY A 139 5.96 -0.05 -0.05
CA GLY A 139 4.83 0.86 -0.27
C GLY A 139 3.88 0.88 0.92
N SER A 140 3.51 -0.30 1.43
CA SER A 140 2.71 -0.43 2.65
C SER A 140 3.38 0.22 3.85
N LEU A 141 4.68 -0.03 4.04
CA LEU A 141 5.46 0.54 5.13
C LEU A 141 5.56 2.07 5.02
N LEU A 142 5.73 2.62 3.82
CA LEU A 142 5.72 4.07 3.60
C LEU A 142 4.37 4.67 3.98
N GLY A 143 3.26 4.04 3.56
CA GLY A 143 1.92 4.45 3.95
C GLY A 143 1.78 4.50 5.46
N THR A 144 2.12 3.40 6.15
CA THR A 144 2.10 3.33 7.61
C THR A 144 2.98 4.39 8.26
N ALA A 145 4.22 4.58 7.78
CA ALA A 145 5.12 5.58 8.33
C ALA A 145 4.55 7.00 8.25
N ILE A 146 3.90 7.35 7.13
CA ILE A 146 3.29 8.66 6.97
C ILE A 146 2.05 8.82 7.85
N THR A 147 1.23 7.78 7.99
CA THR A 147 0.08 7.80 8.91
C THR A 147 0.55 7.91 10.37
N ASP A 148 1.61 7.20 10.77
CA ASP A 148 2.19 7.32 12.12
C ASP A 148 2.76 8.72 12.38
N VAL A 149 3.43 9.33 11.39
CA VAL A 149 3.90 10.71 11.47
C VAL A 149 2.72 11.67 11.66
N TYR A 150 1.60 11.45 10.97
CA TYR A 150 0.38 12.24 11.20
C TYR A 150 -0.10 12.13 12.65
N PHE A 151 -0.17 10.91 13.19
CA PHE A 151 -0.59 10.68 14.59
C PHE A 151 0.32 11.40 15.59
N TYR A 152 1.62 11.39 15.34
CA TYR A 152 2.60 12.09 16.16
C TYR A 152 2.41 13.61 16.09
N LEU A 153 2.39 14.19 14.88
CA LEU A 153 2.34 15.64 14.67
C LEU A 153 1.03 16.28 15.13
N THR A 154 -0.07 15.53 15.05
CA THR A 154 -1.41 16.02 15.42
C THR A 154 -1.81 15.68 16.85
N GLY A 155 -0.96 15.00 17.62
CA GLY A 155 -1.25 14.65 19.02
C GLY A 155 -2.35 13.60 19.17
N LEU A 156 -2.45 12.64 18.25
CA LEU A 156 -3.44 11.55 18.32
C LEU A 156 -2.99 10.37 19.20
N ILE A 157 -1.70 10.26 19.51
CA ILE A 157 -1.13 9.20 20.35
C ILE A 157 -1.84 9.04 21.70
N PRO A 158 -2.17 10.11 22.46
CA PRO A 158 -2.91 9.96 23.71
C PRO A 158 -4.31 9.35 23.53
N TYR A 159 -4.99 9.63 22.42
CA TYR A 159 -6.30 9.04 22.13
C TYR A 159 -6.18 7.56 21.79
N TRP A 160 -5.14 7.17 21.03
CA TRP A 160 -4.84 5.76 20.78
C TRP A 160 -4.66 5.00 22.09
N ARG A 161 -3.81 5.49 23.00
CA ARG A 161 -3.56 4.84 24.29
C ARG A 161 -4.86 4.63 25.09
N LYS A 162 -5.70 5.67 25.15
CA LYS A 162 -7.03 5.57 25.79
C LYS A 162 -7.93 4.52 25.13
N VAL A 163 -7.93 4.40 23.80
CA VAL A 163 -8.75 3.39 23.09
C VAL A 163 -8.33 1.98 23.48
N MET A 164 -7.05 1.74 23.77
CA MET A 164 -6.58 0.40 24.15
C MET A 164 -7.01 0.00 25.57
N GLU A 165 -7.30 0.97 26.44
CA GLU A 165 -7.68 0.75 27.85
C GLU A 165 -9.18 0.51 28.06
N VAL A 166 -10.02 0.85 27.09
CA VAL A 166 -11.48 0.80 27.24
C VAL A 166 -12.12 -0.39 26.52
N GLU A 167 -13.28 -0.80 27.01
CA GLU A 167 -14.13 -1.77 26.31
C GLU A 167 -14.58 -1.22 24.94
N PRO A 168 -14.78 -2.08 23.92
CA PRO A 168 -15.19 -1.65 22.58
C PRO A 168 -16.45 -0.77 22.55
N SER A 169 -17.37 -0.96 23.50
CA SER A 169 -18.60 -0.17 23.65
C SER A 169 -18.33 1.30 24.05
N GLN A 170 -17.18 1.59 24.64
CA GLN A 170 -16.78 2.91 25.12
C GLN A 170 -15.82 3.63 24.16
N ALA A 171 -15.19 2.89 23.23
CA ALA A 171 -14.22 3.42 22.26
C ALA A 171 -14.80 4.53 21.36
N ALA A 172 -16.10 4.49 21.05
CA ALA A 172 -16.77 5.49 20.20
C ALA A 172 -16.60 6.92 20.74
N SER A 173 -16.66 7.11 22.06
CA SER A 173 -16.47 8.42 22.67
C SER A 173 -15.05 8.98 22.43
N ILE A 174 -14.04 8.12 22.47
CA ILE A 174 -12.64 8.50 22.27
C ILE A 174 -12.40 8.83 20.78
N PHE A 175 -13.02 8.08 19.87
CA PHE A 175 -12.96 8.39 18.43
C PHE A 175 -13.56 9.76 18.10
N LYS A 176 -14.66 10.15 18.76
CA LYS A 176 -15.23 11.50 18.60
C LYS A 176 -14.26 12.59 19.07
N LEU A 177 -13.58 12.38 20.19
CA LEU A 177 -12.59 13.34 20.67
C LEU A 177 -11.35 13.41 19.76
N ALA A 178 -10.91 12.27 19.23
CA ALA A 178 -9.83 12.22 18.23
C ALA A 178 -10.25 12.93 16.93
N LEU A 179 -11.51 12.81 16.50
CA LEU A 179 -12.04 13.50 15.34
C LEU A 179 -12.02 15.03 15.53
N VAL A 180 -12.37 15.53 16.71
CA VAL A 180 -12.23 16.96 17.04
C VAL A 180 -10.78 17.42 16.90
N GLN A 181 -9.82 16.60 17.34
CA GLN A 181 -8.39 16.91 17.20
C GLN A 181 -7.95 16.98 15.72
N ILE A 182 -8.43 16.04 14.89
CA ILE A 182 -8.18 16.01 13.44
C ILE A 182 -8.77 17.25 12.75
N GLN A 183 -9.93 17.73 13.19
CA GLN A 183 -10.64 18.87 12.61
C GLN A 183 -10.06 20.24 12.99
N THR A 184 -9.03 20.29 13.84
CA THR A 184 -8.30 21.53 14.10
C THR A 184 -7.59 22.03 12.83
N PRO A 185 -7.36 23.34 12.68
CA PRO A 185 -6.58 23.86 11.54
C PRO A 185 -5.22 23.19 11.40
N TRP A 186 -4.57 22.82 12.51
CA TRP A 186 -3.31 22.09 12.53
C TRP A 186 -3.44 20.66 12.00
N GLY A 187 -4.46 19.92 12.47
CA GLY A 187 -4.76 18.57 11.99
C GLY A 187 -5.04 18.55 10.49
N ILE A 188 -5.94 19.42 10.03
CA ILE A 188 -6.28 19.56 8.60
C ILE A 188 -5.04 19.92 7.77
N SER A 189 -4.21 20.85 8.24
CA SER A 189 -3.01 21.28 7.50
C SER A 189 -2.05 20.10 7.25
N TRP A 190 -1.76 19.32 8.29
CA TRP A 190 -0.91 18.13 8.14
C TRP A 190 -1.57 17.03 7.31
N ALA A 191 -2.89 16.82 7.45
CA ALA A 191 -3.62 15.87 6.63
C ALA A 191 -3.47 16.23 5.14
N VAL A 192 -3.67 17.51 4.77
CA VAL A 192 -3.49 17.99 3.39
C VAL A 192 -2.06 17.73 2.89
N VAL A 193 -1.04 18.11 3.68
CA VAL A 193 0.36 17.91 3.30
C VAL A 193 0.68 16.44 3.05
N LEU A 194 0.31 15.57 3.97
CA LEU A 194 0.68 14.15 3.93
C LEU A 194 -0.14 13.36 2.89
N VAL A 195 -1.42 13.69 2.71
CA VAL A 195 -2.23 13.13 1.61
C VAL A 195 -1.63 13.50 0.26
N ASN A 196 -1.24 14.77 0.05
CA ASN A 196 -0.61 15.19 -1.20
C ASN A 196 0.76 14.52 -1.42
N LEU A 197 1.53 14.28 -0.36
CA LEU A 197 2.78 13.52 -0.44
C LEU A 197 2.51 12.08 -0.91
N LEU A 198 1.61 11.35 -0.27
CA LEU A 198 1.28 9.97 -0.63
C LEU A 198 0.68 9.86 -2.04
N LEU A 199 -0.20 10.79 -2.42
CA LEU A 199 -0.72 10.90 -3.78
C LEU A 199 0.40 11.17 -4.79
N GLY A 200 1.27 12.15 -4.53
CA GLY A 200 2.37 12.52 -5.41
C GLY A 200 3.33 11.36 -5.68
N VAL A 201 3.77 10.67 -4.62
CA VAL A 201 4.65 9.50 -4.76
C VAL A 201 3.96 8.36 -5.50
N SER A 202 2.67 8.12 -5.23
CA SER A 202 1.91 7.07 -5.91
C SER A 202 1.70 7.36 -7.40
N LEU A 203 1.31 8.58 -7.75
CA LEU A 203 1.14 9.00 -9.14
C LEU A 203 2.46 8.94 -9.90
N TRP A 204 3.58 9.32 -9.27
CA TRP A 204 4.91 9.15 -9.84
C TRP A 204 5.28 7.68 -10.08
N ALA A 205 4.92 6.78 -9.16
CA ALA A 205 5.15 5.35 -9.32
C ALA A 205 4.29 4.74 -10.45
N LEU A 206 3.03 5.19 -10.62
CA LEU A 206 2.15 4.76 -11.71
C LEU A 206 2.64 5.16 -13.11
N GLN A 207 3.50 6.18 -13.21
CA GLN A 207 4.14 6.55 -14.48
C GLN A 207 5.24 5.56 -14.91
N LYS A 208 5.65 4.63 -14.04
CA LYS A 208 6.71 3.67 -14.32
C LYS A 208 6.16 2.44 -15.04
N SER A 209 6.90 1.94 -16.01
CA SER A 209 6.50 0.78 -16.83
C SER A 209 6.66 -0.57 -16.11
N GLN A 210 7.44 -0.62 -15.02
CA GLN A 210 7.73 -1.85 -14.31
C GLN A 210 6.67 -2.19 -13.26
N LEU A 211 6.24 -3.45 -13.22
CA LEU A 211 5.15 -3.93 -12.37
C LEU A 211 5.35 -3.71 -10.86
N HIS A 212 6.59 -3.71 -10.38
CA HIS A 212 6.87 -3.49 -8.95
C HIS A 212 6.48 -2.08 -8.50
N TRP A 213 6.56 -1.07 -9.37
CA TRP A 213 6.07 0.28 -9.06
C TRP A 213 4.56 0.36 -8.97
N TRP A 214 3.83 -0.46 -9.74
CA TRP A 214 2.38 -0.56 -9.65
C TRP A 214 1.94 -1.27 -8.37
N ALA A 215 2.70 -2.27 -7.91
CA ALA A 215 2.48 -2.90 -6.61
C ALA A 215 2.72 -1.91 -5.46
N PHE A 216 3.80 -1.13 -5.53
CA PHE A 216 4.10 -0.05 -4.61
C PHE A 216 2.97 0.99 -4.58
N ALA A 217 2.54 1.50 -5.74
CA ALA A 217 1.48 2.49 -5.84
C ALA A 217 0.14 1.98 -5.32
N GLY A 218 -0.20 0.72 -5.61
CA GLY A 218 -1.40 0.07 -5.08
C GLY A 218 -1.39 0.03 -3.56
N ALA A 219 -0.28 -0.39 -2.97
CA ALA A 219 -0.12 -0.41 -1.52
C ALA A 219 -0.27 1.01 -0.91
N VAL A 220 0.46 2.00 -1.41
CA VAL A 220 0.41 3.37 -0.88
C VAL A 220 -0.97 4.01 -1.02
N LEU A 221 -1.60 3.93 -2.20
CA LEU A 221 -2.93 4.52 -2.41
C LEU A 221 -4.01 3.85 -1.58
N SER A 222 -3.91 2.53 -1.40
CA SER A 222 -4.88 1.82 -0.57
C SER A 222 -4.80 2.18 0.91
N THR A 223 -3.63 2.61 1.42
CA THR A 223 -3.54 3.20 2.77
C THR A 223 -4.43 4.43 2.91
N LEU A 224 -4.41 5.35 1.92
CA LEU A 224 -5.30 6.51 1.92
C LEU A 224 -6.79 6.12 1.92
N VAL A 225 -7.13 5.07 1.16
CA VAL A 225 -8.51 4.56 1.11
C VAL A 225 -8.93 3.99 2.47
N VAL A 226 -8.08 3.17 3.09
CA VAL A 226 -8.34 2.56 4.40
C VAL A 226 -8.45 3.63 5.48
N ASP A 227 -7.55 4.62 5.50
CA ASP A 227 -7.59 5.72 6.46
C ASP A 227 -8.86 6.58 6.28
N SER A 228 -9.28 6.81 5.03
CA SER A 228 -10.54 7.51 4.73
C SER A 228 -11.77 6.72 5.21
N LEU A 229 -11.75 5.39 5.08
CA LEU A 229 -12.81 4.53 5.61
C LEU A 229 -12.89 4.62 7.15
N PHE A 230 -11.75 4.63 7.84
CA PHE A 230 -11.72 4.80 9.30
C PHE A 230 -12.19 6.19 9.73
N TRP A 231 -11.82 7.24 9.00
CA TRP A 231 -12.34 8.58 9.25
C TRP A 231 -13.87 8.62 9.10
N ILE A 232 -14.39 8.10 7.98
CA ILE A 232 -15.85 8.03 7.74
C ILE A 232 -16.55 7.23 8.85
N ALA A 233 -15.98 6.08 9.25
CA ALA A 233 -16.53 5.28 10.34
C ALA A 233 -16.55 6.05 11.67
N ALA A 234 -15.50 6.80 12.00
CA ALA A 234 -15.44 7.64 13.20
C ALA A 234 -16.46 8.79 13.16
N TYR A 235 -16.80 9.30 11.97
CA TYR A 235 -17.81 10.34 11.79
C TYR A 235 -19.24 9.83 12.02
N PHE A 236 -19.52 8.56 11.67
CA PHE A 236 -20.85 7.95 11.79
C PHE A 236 -21.06 7.10 13.07
N ALA A 237 -20.00 6.82 13.85
CA ALA A 237 -20.08 6.19 15.17
C ALA A 237 -20.65 7.15 16.24
#